data_AF-A0A1H7KDH5-F1
#
_entry.id   AF-A0A1H7KDH5-F1
#
_cell.length_a   1.000
_cell.length_b   1.000
_cell.length_c   1.000
_cell.angle_alpha   90.00
_cell.angle_beta   90.00
_cell.angle_gamma   90.00
#
_symmetry.space_group_name_H-M   'P 1'
#
loop_
_entity.id
_entity.type
_entity.pdbx_description
1 polymer ?
#
loop_
_entity_poly.entity_id
_entity_poly.type
_entity_poly.pdbx_seq_one_letter_code
_entity_poly.pdbx_strand_id
1 'polypeptide(L)'
;MQDDVVFPTLPTHETGKLKRGVCAISGVELSRKNLVALGTLRPSLVEHIRRDFPDLDDNSLISLKELARYRTRYVEEILREEHGEYTDLDREVAESIARQDTIAENIEDDFEEHRTLGERLSDGLASFGGSWAFLISFGVVLAVWMVVNVVAGTGAFDPYPFILLNLVLSCIAAIQAPIIMMSQKRQEAKDRLRSFNDYQVNLKAELEVRHLHEKIDHLITRQWQRLAEIQQVQLELLQEAQVPRRKPKRRKKPATKKKVVAAVPAELPEPDSTA
;
A
#
# COMPACT_ATOMS: atom_id res chain seq x y z
N MET A 1 39.38 -11.50 -51.59
CA MET A 1 39.10 -10.05 -51.64
C MET A 1 37.60 -9.94 -51.46
N GLN A 2 37.20 -9.43 -50.30
CA GLN A 2 35.83 -9.17 -49.78
C GLN A 2 34.70 -10.17 -50.07
N ASP A 3 34.30 -10.89 -49.01
CA ASP A 3 32.96 -11.44 -48.83
C ASP A 3 31.99 -10.30 -48.43
N ASP A 4 31.09 -9.90 -49.31
CA ASP A 4 29.99 -8.98 -48.99
C ASP A 4 28.80 -9.76 -48.40
N VAL A 5 28.75 -9.82 -47.07
CA VAL A 5 27.60 -10.33 -46.31
C VAL A 5 26.49 -9.27 -46.33
N VAL A 6 25.53 -9.44 -47.24
CA VAL A 6 24.30 -8.64 -47.26
C VAL A 6 23.40 -9.08 -46.10
N PHE A 7 23.36 -8.31 -45.02
CA PHE A 7 22.36 -8.47 -43.96
C PHE A 7 20.98 -8.05 -44.47
N PRO A 8 19.91 -8.86 -44.28
CA PRO A 8 18.57 -8.40 -44.55
C PRO A 8 18.20 -7.30 -43.55
N THR A 9 17.94 -6.10 -44.05
CA THR A 9 17.41 -4.97 -43.28
C THR A 9 16.08 -5.36 -42.66
N LEU A 10 16.01 -5.37 -41.33
CA LEU A 10 14.76 -5.49 -40.58
C LEU A 10 13.79 -4.39 -41.04
N PRO A 11 12.52 -4.71 -41.34
CA PRO A 11 11.52 -3.69 -41.60
C PRO A 11 11.28 -2.91 -40.30
N THR A 12 11.73 -1.65 -40.26
CA THR A 12 11.28 -0.65 -39.29
C THR A 12 9.80 -0.37 -39.55
N HIS A 13 8.92 -1.14 -38.92
CA HIS A 13 7.50 -0.83 -38.92
C HIS A 13 7.23 0.40 -38.05
N GLU A 14 6.62 1.36 -38.71
CA GLU A 14 6.21 2.68 -38.23
C GLU A 14 5.44 2.61 -36.91
N THR A 15 5.98 3.23 -35.86
CA THR A 15 5.26 3.45 -34.61
C THR A 15 4.36 4.69 -34.73
N GLY A 16 3.30 4.56 -35.53
CA GLY A 16 2.13 5.40 -35.37
C GLY A 16 1.53 5.13 -33.99
N LYS A 17 1.72 6.06 -33.04
CA LYS A 17 1.19 5.97 -31.66
C LYS A 17 -0.33 5.78 -31.69
N LEU A 18 -0.79 4.53 -31.59
CA LEU A 18 -2.17 4.18 -31.29
C LEU A 18 -2.47 4.70 -29.88
N LYS A 19 -3.06 5.90 -29.79
CA LYS A 19 -3.46 6.53 -28.52
C LYS A 19 -4.58 5.76 -27.80
N ARG A 20 -5.20 4.78 -28.48
CA ARG A 20 -6.28 3.93 -27.98
C ARG A 20 -5.99 2.48 -28.32
N GLY A 21 -6.49 1.56 -27.51
CA GLY A 21 -6.43 0.11 -27.75
C GLY A 21 -7.70 -0.57 -27.25
N VAL A 22 -7.85 -1.85 -27.55
CA VAL A 22 -9.01 -2.65 -27.16
C VAL A 22 -8.62 -3.57 -26.01
N CYS A 23 -9.47 -3.66 -24.99
CA CYS A 23 -9.32 -4.67 -23.95
C CYS A 23 -9.69 -6.06 -24.50
N ALA A 24 -8.79 -7.03 -24.40
CA ALA A 24 -8.97 -8.39 -24.89
C ALA A 24 -10.03 -9.19 -24.10
N ILE A 25 -10.32 -8.81 -22.86
CA ILE A 25 -11.36 -9.45 -22.02
C ILE A 25 -12.73 -8.81 -22.23
N SER A 26 -12.82 -7.48 -22.21
CA SER A 26 -14.10 -6.76 -22.24
C SER A 26 -14.50 -6.23 -23.62
N GLY A 27 -13.59 -6.23 -24.60
CA GLY A 27 -13.84 -5.74 -25.96
C GLY A 27 -13.98 -4.22 -26.07
N VAL A 28 -13.77 -3.47 -24.98
CA VAL A 28 -13.97 -2.01 -24.95
C VAL A 28 -12.72 -1.27 -25.43
N GLU A 29 -12.92 -0.26 -26.29
CA GLU A 29 -11.88 0.68 -26.71
C GLU A 29 -11.58 1.71 -25.63
N LEU A 30 -10.33 1.72 -25.16
CA LEU A 30 -9.85 2.56 -24.07
C LEU A 30 -8.59 3.30 -24.49
N SER A 31 -8.27 4.39 -23.81
CA SER A 31 -6.96 5.05 -23.93
C SER A 31 -5.83 4.06 -23.64
N ARG A 32 -4.70 4.17 -24.35
CA ARG A 32 -3.56 3.27 -24.18
C ARG A 32 -3.03 3.26 -22.74
N LYS A 33 -3.20 4.36 -22.01
CA LYS A 33 -2.87 4.48 -20.57
C LYS A 33 -3.66 3.51 -19.69
N ASN A 34 -4.89 3.19 -20.06
CA ASN A 34 -5.79 2.34 -19.29
C ASN A 34 -5.67 0.85 -19.64
N LEU A 35 -4.64 0.49 -20.41
CA LEU A 35 -4.42 -0.84 -20.97
C LEU A 35 -3.04 -1.36 -20.61
N VAL A 36 -3.02 -2.53 -19.99
CA VAL A 36 -1.81 -3.21 -19.54
C VAL A 36 -1.60 -4.47 -20.38
N ALA A 37 -0.37 -4.70 -20.83
CA ALA A 37 -0.03 -5.91 -21.58
C ALA A 37 0.11 -7.11 -20.64
N LEU A 38 -0.40 -8.27 -21.04
CA LEU A 38 -0.43 -9.47 -20.23
C LEU A 38 0.96 -9.89 -19.70
N GLY A 39 1.98 -9.83 -20.56
CA GLY A 39 3.35 -10.24 -20.24
C GLY A 39 4.06 -9.36 -19.21
N THR A 40 3.48 -8.22 -18.82
CA THR A 40 4.02 -7.37 -17.75
C THR A 40 3.52 -7.78 -16.35
N LEU A 41 2.53 -8.68 -16.28
CA LEU A 41 1.93 -9.15 -15.04
C LEU A 41 2.72 -10.33 -14.46
N ARG A 42 2.50 -10.61 -13.16
CA ARG A 42 3.09 -11.78 -12.51
C ARG A 42 2.62 -13.08 -13.19
N PRO A 43 3.51 -14.06 -13.43
CA PRO A 43 3.16 -15.30 -14.13
C PRO A 43 1.96 -16.03 -13.55
N SER A 44 1.85 -16.08 -12.22
CA SER A 44 0.75 -16.76 -11.52
C SER A 44 -0.62 -16.11 -11.76
N LEU A 45 -0.66 -14.78 -11.89
CA LEU A 45 -1.90 -14.05 -12.20
C LEU A 45 -2.26 -14.20 -13.69
N VAL A 46 -1.26 -14.21 -14.58
CA VAL A 46 -1.47 -14.48 -16.01
C VAL A 46 -2.05 -15.88 -16.20
N GLU A 47 -1.53 -16.87 -15.49
CA GLU A 47 -2.03 -18.24 -15.52
C GLU A 47 -3.47 -18.32 -15.03
N HIS A 48 -3.80 -17.62 -13.95
CA HIS A 48 -5.17 -17.53 -13.44
C HIS A 48 -6.13 -16.88 -14.45
N ILE A 49 -5.70 -15.83 -15.17
CA ILE A 49 -6.51 -15.20 -16.23
C ILE A 49 -6.66 -16.15 -17.44
N ARG A 50 -5.60 -16.88 -17.82
CA ARG A 50 -5.61 -17.84 -18.94
C ARG A 50 -6.52 -19.05 -18.71
N ARG A 51 -6.81 -19.42 -17.45
CA ARG A 51 -7.81 -20.46 -17.15
C ARG A 51 -9.19 -20.09 -17.68
N ASP A 52 -9.57 -18.81 -17.60
CA ASP A 52 -10.86 -18.32 -18.09
C ASP A 52 -10.80 -17.93 -19.58
N PHE A 53 -9.64 -17.47 -20.06
CA PHE A 53 -9.42 -17.01 -21.44
C PHE A 53 -8.13 -17.59 -22.03
N PRO A 54 -8.17 -18.83 -22.56
CA PRO A 54 -6.98 -19.55 -23.02
C PRO A 54 -6.36 -18.98 -24.31
N ASP A 55 -7.11 -18.19 -25.07
CA ASP A 55 -6.66 -17.61 -26.36
C ASP A 55 -5.82 -16.32 -26.20
N LEU A 56 -5.54 -15.88 -24.97
CA LEU A 56 -4.80 -14.63 -24.70
C LEU A 56 -3.28 -14.81 -24.83
N ASP A 57 -2.68 -14.03 -25.72
CA ASP A 57 -1.22 -13.96 -25.89
C ASP A 57 -0.56 -12.99 -24.87
N ASP A 58 0.77 -13.01 -24.76
CA ASP A 58 1.51 -12.14 -23.85
C ASP A 58 1.44 -10.64 -24.21
N ASN A 59 1.10 -10.30 -25.45
CA ASN A 59 0.95 -8.92 -25.92
C ASN A 59 -0.48 -8.39 -25.79
N SER A 60 -1.42 -9.22 -25.36
CA SER A 60 -2.83 -8.90 -25.28
C SER A 60 -3.05 -7.84 -24.21
N LEU A 61 -3.85 -6.84 -24.56
CA LEU A 61 -4.09 -5.68 -23.72
C LEU A 61 -5.32 -5.91 -22.85
N ILE A 62 -5.19 -5.72 -21.54
CA ILE A 62 -6.29 -5.82 -20.58
C ILE A 62 -6.52 -4.45 -19.95
N SER A 63 -7.79 -4.08 -19.82
CA SER A 63 -8.20 -2.87 -19.11
C SER A 63 -7.86 -2.96 -17.62
N LEU A 64 -7.46 -1.85 -17.01
CA LEU A 64 -7.22 -1.77 -15.57
C LEU A 64 -8.43 -2.27 -14.74
N LYS A 65 -9.65 -2.03 -15.22
CA LYS A 65 -10.89 -2.47 -14.57
C LYS A 65 -11.02 -4.00 -14.49
N GLU A 66 -10.83 -4.70 -15.61
CA GLU A 66 -10.89 -6.17 -15.63
C GLU A 66 -9.70 -6.79 -14.90
N LEU A 67 -8.51 -6.18 -15.02
CA LEU A 67 -7.33 -6.62 -14.28
C LEU A 67 -7.54 -6.56 -12.76
N ALA A 68 -8.14 -5.48 -12.25
CA ALA A 68 -8.46 -5.34 -10.83
C ALA A 68 -9.42 -6.45 -10.36
N ARG A 69 -10.46 -6.75 -11.15
CA ARG A 69 -11.42 -7.83 -10.87
C ARG A 69 -10.74 -9.19 -10.75
N TYR A 70 -9.82 -9.51 -11.67
CA TYR A 70 -9.06 -10.75 -11.64
C TYR A 70 -8.04 -10.82 -10.50
N ARG A 71 -7.42 -9.69 -10.14
CA ARG A 71 -6.55 -9.61 -8.95
C ARG A 71 -7.30 -9.93 -7.66
N THR A 72 -8.51 -9.38 -7.49
CA THR A 72 -9.33 -9.70 -6.30
C THR A 72 -9.64 -11.19 -6.24
N ARG A 73 -10.13 -11.77 -7.34
CA ARG A 73 -10.45 -13.21 -7.39
C ARG A 73 -9.23 -14.09 -7.12
N TYR A 74 -8.09 -13.75 -7.69
CA TYR A 74 -6.84 -14.48 -7.48
C TYR A 74 -6.38 -14.42 -6.01
N VAL A 75 -6.46 -13.25 -5.38
CA VAL A 75 -6.15 -13.08 -3.95
C VAL A 75 -7.15 -13.87 -3.09
N GLU A 76 -8.45 -13.80 -3.38
CA GLU A 76 -9.47 -14.59 -2.68
C GLU A 76 -9.20 -16.10 -2.78
N GLU A 77 -8.78 -16.60 -3.95
CA GLU A 77 -8.47 -18.01 -4.17
C GLU A 77 -7.24 -18.47 -3.39
N ILE A 78 -6.14 -17.72 -3.42
CA ILE A 78 -4.93 -18.05 -2.62
C ILE A 78 -5.24 -18.04 -1.12
N LEU A 79 -5.98 -17.02 -0.66
CA LEU A 79 -6.37 -16.92 0.75
C LEU A 79 -7.25 -18.11 1.17
N ARG A 80 -8.04 -18.66 0.24
CA ARG A 80 -8.87 -19.85 0.46
C ARG A 80 -8.08 -21.15 0.54
N GLU A 81 -6.98 -21.24 -0.19
CA GLU A 81 -6.09 -22.40 -0.18
C GLU A 81 -5.18 -22.43 1.07
N GLU A 82 -4.80 -21.27 1.62
CA GLU A 82 -3.85 -21.15 2.74
C GLU A 82 -4.50 -21.14 4.13
N HIS A 83 -5.75 -20.66 4.31
CA HIS A 83 -6.38 -20.55 5.63
C HIS A 83 -7.82 -21.10 5.65
N GLY A 84 -8.03 -22.14 6.47
CA GLY A 84 -9.30 -22.84 6.65
C GLY A 84 -10.35 -22.14 7.53
N GLU A 85 -10.12 -20.93 8.04
CA GLU A 85 -11.14 -20.15 8.77
C GLU A 85 -10.95 -18.67 8.46
N TYR A 86 -11.96 -18.05 7.85
CA TYR A 86 -11.93 -16.62 7.58
C TYR A 86 -12.33 -15.82 8.82
N THR A 87 -11.62 -14.71 9.05
CA THR A 87 -12.18 -13.55 9.75
C THR A 87 -12.74 -12.58 8.69
N ASP A 88 -13.87 -11.93 8.97
CA ASP A 88 -14.49 -10.93 8.07
C ASP A 88 -13.51 -9.78 7.70
N LEU A 89 -12.48 -9.58 8.53
CA LEU A 89 -11.42 -8.60 8.37
C LEU A 89 -10.47 -8.91 7.19
N ASP A 90 -10.14 -10.18 6.94
CA ASP A 90 -9.22 -10.55 5.85
C ASP A 90 -9.84 -10.29 4.47
N ARG A 91 -11.16 -10.47 4.38
CA ARG A 91 -11.94 -10.16 3.18
C ARG A 91 -11.99 -8.66 2.93
N GLU A 92 -12.18 -7.86 3.97
CA GLU A 92 -12.18 -6.40 3.90
C GLU A 92 -10.80 -5.85 3.47
N VAL A 93 -9.71 -6.44 3.97
CA VAL A 93 -8.34 -6.08 3.59
C VAL A 93 -8.06 -6.43 2.11
N ALA A 94 -8.44 -7.62 1.66
CA ALA A 94 -8.29 -8.01 0.25
C ALA A 94 -9.10 -7.11 -0.70
N GLU A 95 -10.33 -6.76 -0.30
CA GLU A 95 -11.21 -5.89 -1.08
C GLU A 95 -10.73 -4.42 -1.08
N SER A 96 -10.08 -3.97 0.01
CA SER A 96 -9.47 -2.64 0.12
C SER A 96 -8.21 -2.52 -0.76
N ILE A 97 -7.33 -3.53 -0.74
CA ILE A 97 -6.11 -3.58 -1.57
C ILE A 97 -6.47 -3.60 -3.05
N ALA A 98 -7.44 -4.43 -3.45
CA ALA A 98 -7.84 -4.54 -4.85
C ALA A 98 -8.55 -3.30 -5.39
N ARG A 99 -9.26 -2.55 -4.53
CA ARG A 99 -9.87 -1.28 -4.92
C ARG A 99 -8.86 -0.13 -5.00
N GLN A 100 -7.83 -0.10 -4.16
CA GLN A 100 -7.09 1.15 -3.91
C GLN A 100 -5.84 1.37 -4.76
N ASP A 101 -5.19 0.34 -5.32
CA ASP A 101 -4.00 0.53 -6.17
C ASP A 101 -4.30 1.29 -7.48
N THR A 102 -5.57 1.38 -7.88
CA THR A 102 -5.99 2.12 -9.09
C THR A 102 -6.65 3.48 -8.81
N ILE A 103 -6.93 3.84 -7.55
CA ILE A 103 -7.72 5.06 -7.24
C ILE A 103 -6.84 6.32 -7.17
N ALA A 104 -5.60 6.21 -6.68
CA ALA A 104 -4.72 7.38 -6.55
C ALA A 104 -4.25 7.93 -7.90
N GLU A 105 -4.09 7.09 -8.93
CA GLU A 105 -3.58 7.49 -10.25
C GLU A 105 -4.70 7.97 -11.20
N ASN A 106 -5.95 7.51 -11.00
CA ASN A 106 -7.03 7.74 -11.96
C ASN A 106 -7.77 9.09 -11.80
N ILE A 107 -7.61 9.79 -10.67
CA ILE A 107 -8.36 11.03 -10.41
C ILE A 107 -7.83 12.21 -11.24
N GLU A 108 -6.53 12.32 -11.47
CA GLU A 108 -5.97 13.43 -12.26
C GLU A 108 -6.23 13.22 -13.78
N ASP A 109 -6.27 11.96 -14.23
CA ASP A 109 -6.52 11.61 -15.65
C ASP A 109 -8.01 11.78 -16.04
N ASP A 110 -8.97 11.48 -15.15
CA ASP A 110 -10.42 11.72 -15.40
C ASP A 110 -10.74 13.22 -15.55
N PHE A 111 -9.98 14.11 -14.89
CA PHE A 111 -10.13 15.57 -15.01
C PHE A 111 -9.52 16.16 -16.28
N GLU A 112 -8.59 15.46 -16.94
CA GLU A 112 -7.99 15.89 -18.21
C GLU A 112 -8.85 15.46 -19.40
N GLU A 113 -9.57 14.34 -19.30
CA GLU A 113 -10.34 13.74 -20.41
C GLU A 113 -11.62 14.52 -20.79
N HIS A 114 -12.09 15.44 -19.94
CA HIS A 114 -13.34 16.20 -20.15
C HIS A 114 -13.17 17.72 -20.30
N ARG A 115 -12.01 18.19 -20.79
CA ARG A 115 -11.77 19.64 -20.95
C ARG A 115 -12.42 20.22 -22.20
N THR A 116 -13.19 21.28 -22.00
CA THR A 116 -13.71 22.11 -23.09
C THR A 116 -12.60 22.98 -23.70
N LEU A 117 -12.77 23.39 -24.96
CA LEU A 117 -11.80 24.28 -25.63
C LEU A 117 -11.62 25.62 -24.90
N GLY A 118 -12.70 26.16 -24.31
CA GLY A 118 -12.67 27.40 -23.54
C GLY A 118 -11.84 27.29 -22.25
N GLU A 119 -11.88 26.13 -21.58
CA GLU A 119 -11.09 25.88 -20.38
C GLU A 119 -9.59 25.77 -20.70
N ARG A 120 -9.24 25.13 -21.82
CA ARG A 120 -7.83 25.04 -22.28
C ARG A 120 -7.26 26.41 -22.64
N LEU A 121 -8.06 27.25 -23.30
CA LEU A 121 -7.65 28.61 -23.67
C LEU A 121 -7.50 29.50 -22.42
N SER A 122 -8.43 29.40 -21.47
CA SER A 122 -8.38 30.17 -20.22
C SER A 122 -7.12 29.87 -19.41
N ASP A 123 -6.65 28.62 -19.41
CA ASP A 123 -5.41 28.23 -18.71
C ASP A 123 -4.16 28.73 -19.39
N GLY A 124 -4.12 28.60 -20.71
CA GLY A 124 -3.02 29.14 -21.49
C GLY A 124 -2.89 30.64 -21.24
N LEU A 125 -4.02 31.34 -21.19
CA LEU A 125 -4.03 32.78 -20.95
C LEU A 125 -3.70 33.15 -19.50
N ALA A 126 -4.20 32.40 -18.50
CA ALA A 126 -3.89 32.63 -17.10
C ALA A 126 -2.42 32.34 -16.76
N SER A 127 -1.87 31.24 -17.29
CA SER A 127 -0.45 30.88 -17.10
C SER A 127 0.50 31.85 -17.81
N PHE A 128 0.15 32.30 -19.02
CA PHE A 128 0.93 33.31 -19.73
C PHE A 128 0.83 34.69 -19.07
N GLY A 129 -0.38 35.11 -18.71
CA GLY A 129 -0.65 36.40 -18.06
C GLY A 129 -0.09 36.53 -16.64
N GLY A 130 0.17 35.40 -15.96
CA GLY A 130 0.79 35.36 -14.63
C GLY A 130 2.33 35.43 -14.62
N SER A 131 2.98 35.46 -15.77
CA SER A 131 4.44 35.48 -15.85
C SER A 131 5.03 36.87 -15.60
N TRP A 132 6.09 36.94 -14.80
CA TRP A 132 6.86 38.18 -14.56
C TRP A 132 7.42 38.78 -15.85
N ALA A 133 7.83 37.94 -16.81
CA ALA A 133 8.34 38.41 -18.10
C ALA A 133 7.25 39.09 -18.95
N PHE A 134 6.03 38.56 -18.91
CA PHE A 134 4.88 39.15 -19.61
C PHE A 134 4.56 40.54 -19.05
N LEU A 135 4.48 40.66 -17.72
CA LEU A 135 4.17 41.93 -17.04
C LEU A 135 5.19 43.02 -17.37
N ILE A 136 6.48 42.70 -17.36
CA ILE A 136 7.56 43.63 -17.72
C ILE A 136 7.46 44.02 -19.20
N SER A 137 7.30 43.05 -20.10
CA SER A 137 7.19 43.32 -21.55
C SER A 137 5.97 44.19 -21.88
N PHE A 138 4.84 43.94 -21.22
CA PHE A 138 3.61 44.72 -21.38
C PHE A 138 3.80 46.16 -20.90
N GLY A 139 4.44 46.36 -19.73
CA GLY A 139 4.80 47.69 -19.24
C GLY A 139 5.72 48.46 -20.18
N VAL A 140 6.71 47.78 -20.80
CA VAL A 140 7.59 48.39 -21.81
C VAL A 140 6.79 48.82 -23.05
N VAL A 141 5.87 47.98 -23.54
CA VAL A 141 5.02 48.34 -24.69
C VAL A 141 4.16 49.57 -24.38
N LEU A 142 3.59 49.66 -23.18
CA LEU A 142 2.82 50.84 -22.75
C LEU A 142 3.71 52.08 -22.69
N ALA A 143 4.91 51.98 -22.12
CA ALA A 143 5.86 53.09 -22.06
C ALA A 143 6.27 53.56 -23.46
N VAL A 144 6.56 52.63 -24.38
CA VAL A 144 6.87 52.95 -25.78
C VAL A 144 5.70 53.64 -26.46
N TRP A 145 4.47 53.15 -26.27
CA TRP A 145 3.26 53.79 -26.81
C TRP A 145 3.11 55.23 -26.34
N MET A 146 3.29 55.47 -25.03
CA MET A 146 3.24 56.82 -24.46
C MET A 146 4.32 57.72 -25.05
N VAL A 147 5.58 57.25 -25.11
CA VAL A 147 6.70 58.03 -25.66
C VAL A 147 6.46 58.39 -27.12
N VAL A 148 6.04 57.44 -27.96
CA VAL A 148 5.76 57.68 -29.38
C VAL A 148 4.67 58.74 -29.56
N ASN A 149 3.57 58.67 -28.80
CA ASN A 149 2.48 59.63 -28.91
C ASN A 149 2.84 61.01 -28.33
N VAL A 150 3.64 61.07 -27.27
CA VAL A 150 4.13 62.35 -26.72
C VAL A 150 5.07 63.05 -27.71
N VAL A 151 6.00 62.31 -28.31
CA VAL A 151 6.95 62.85 -29.30
C VAL A 151 6.26 63.28 -30.60
N ALA A 152 5.20 62.58 -31.01
CA ALA A 152 4.41 62.94 -32.18
C ALA A 152 3.63 64.27 -32.03
N GLY A 153 3.42 64.75 -30.79
CA GLY A 153 2.88 66.08 -30.51
C GLY A 153 1.53 66.34 -31.19
N THR A 154 1.50 67.31 -32.11
CA THR A 154 0.27 67.74 -32.82
C THR A 154 -0.22 66.74 -33.87
N GLY A 155 0.60 65.75 -34.26
CA GLY A 155 0.22 64.64 -35.14
C GLY A 155 -0.01 63.32 -34.39
N ALA A 156 -0.11 63.35 -33.07
CA ALA A 156 -0.25 62.16 -32.25
C ALA A 156 -1.59 61.45 -32.50
N PHE A 157 -1.53 60.12 -32.60
CA PHE A 157 -2.70 59.27 -32.77
C PHE A 157 -3.55 59.19 -31.48
N ASP A 158 -2.89 59.22 -30.32
CA ASP A 158 -3.50 59.22 -28.98
C ASP A 158 -2.86 60.30 -28.10
N PRO A 159 -3.27 61.59 -28.24
CA PRO A 159 -2.73 62.69 -27.44
C PRO A 159 -3.02 62.51 -25.94
N TYR A 160 -2.18 63.08 -25.07
CA TYR A 160 -2.44 63.14 -23.62
C TYR A 160 -3.82 63.77 -23.37
N PRO A 161 -4.77 63.09 -22.68
CA PRO A 161 -4.57 62.07 -21.63
C PRO A 161 -4.70 60.58 -22.05
N PHE A 162 -4.43 60.21 -23.32
CA PHE A 162 -4.41 58.82 -23.83
C PHE A 162 -5.76 58.06 -23.73
N ILE A 163 -6.80 58.59 -24.36
CA ILE A 163 -8.14 58.01 -24.27
C ILE A 163 -8.24 56.62 -24.93
N LEU A 164 -7.53 56.40 -26.03
CA LEU A 164 -7.56 55.13 -26.75
C LEU A 164 -6.84 54.04 -25.96
N LEU A 165 -5.66 54.36 -25.41
CA LEU A 165 -4.95 53.46 -24.51
C LEU A 165 -5.82 53.05 -23.33
N ASN A 166 -6.49 54.02 -22.69
CA ASN A 166 -7.34 53.76 -21.55
C ASN A 166 -8.56 52.88 -21.90
N LEU A 167 -9.17 53.10 -23.06
CA LEU A 167 -10.27 52.27 -23.55
C LEU A 167 -9.81 50.82 -23.75
N VAL A 168 -8.67 50.61 -24.43
CA VAL A 168 -8.12 49.27 -24.69
C VAL A 168 -7.77 48.56 -23.38
N LEU A 169 -7.09 49.24 -22.45
CA LEU A 169 -6.75 48.67 -21.14
C LEU A 169 -7.99 48.28 -20.35
N SER A 170 -9.04 49.10 -20.37
CA SER A 170 -10.31 48.81 -19.70
C SER A 170 -10.99 47.57 -20.29
N CYS A 171 -11.02 47.44 -21.62
CA CYS A 171 -11.57 46.26 -22.28
C CYS A 171 -10.77 44.98 -21.97
N ILE A 172 -9.44 45.05 -21.96
CA ILE A 172 -8.58 43.91 -21.60
C ILE A 172 -8.83 43.50 -20.15
N ALA A 173 -8.83 44.45 -19.22
CA ALA A 173 -9.06 44.17 -17.80
C ALA A 173 -10.44 43.54 -17.54
N ALA A 174 -11.49 44.01 -18.23
CA ALA A 174 -12.85 43.48 -18.11
C ALA A 174 -12.94 42.00 -18.53
N ILE A 175 -12.21 41.59 -19.58
CA ILE A 175 -12.16 40.19 -20.02
C ILE A 175 -11.24 39.35 -19.13
N GLN A 176 -10.19 39.96 -18.58
CA GLN A 176 -9.19 39.27 -17.78
C GLN A 176 -9.75 38.78 -16.43
N ALA A 177 -10.56 39.59 -15.73
CA ALA A 177 -11.07 39.22 -14.41
C ALA A 177 -11.90 37.92 -14.39
N PRO A 178 -12.87 37.68 -15.30
CA PRO A 178 -13.58 36.41 -15.40
C PRO A 178 -12.66 35.23 -15.76
N ILE A 179 -11.68 35.43 -16.64
CA ILE A 179 -10.73 34.38 -17.03
C ILE A 179 -9.89 33.95 -15.83
N ILE A 180 -9.37 34.93 -15.07
CA ILE A 180 -8.65 34.66 -13.82
C ILE A 180 -9.57 33.90 -12.86
N MET A 181 -10.80 34.38 -12.63
CA MET A 181 -11.75 33.74 -11.71
C MET A 181 -12.12 32.31 -12.13
N MET A 182 -12.31 32.05 -13.42
CA MET A 182 -12.56 30.70 -13.96
C MET A 182 -11.35 29.78 -13.75
N SER A 183 -10.13 30.28 -13.98
CA SER A 183 -8.90 29.52 -13.73
C SER A 183 -8.71 29.21 -12.24
N GLN A 184 -9.00 30.17 -11.36
CA GLN A 184 -8.92 30.02 -9.90
C GLN A 184 -9.91 29.00 -9.37
N LYS A 185 -11.20 29.14 -9.70
CA LYS A 185 -12.26 28.19 -9.30
C LYS A 185 -11.88 26.75 -9.64
N ARG A 186 -11.21 26.56 -10.78
CA ARG A 186 -10.81 25.23 -11.21
C ARG A 186 -9.53 24.74 -10.53
N GLN A 187 -8.57 25.61 -10.27
CA GLN A 187 -7.40 25.26 -9.46
C GLN A 187 -7.84 24.85 -8.04
N GLU A 188 -8.77 25.59 -7.43
CA GLU A 188 -9.38 25.25 -6.14
C GLU A 188 -10.08 23.90 -6.17
N ALA A 189 -10.79 23.56 -7.25
CA ALA A 189 -11.42 22.25 -7.40
C ALA A 189 -10.37 21.12 -7.41
N LYS A 190 -9.26 21.29 -8.13
CA LYS A 190 -8.15 20.33 -8.14
C LYS A 190 -7.51 20.20 -6.76
N ASP A 191 -7.22 21.33 -6.11
CA ASP A 191 -6.59 21.34 -4.78
C ASP A 191 -7.52 20.69 -3.74
N ARG A 192 -8.84 20.89 -3.85
CA ARG A 192 -9.84 20.21 -3.03
C ARG A 192 -9.84 18.68 -3.23
N LEU A 193 -9.74 18.21 -4.47
CA LEU A 193 -9.63 16.76 -4.71
C LEU A 193 -8.32 16.18 -4.18
N ARG A 194 -7.20 16.87 -4.39
CA ARG A 194 -5.88 16.45 -3.85
C ARG A 194 -5.91 16.34 -2.33
N SER A 195 -6.38 17.38 -1.65
CA SER A 195 -6.53 17.36 -0.18
C SER A 195 -7.47 16.25 0.31
N PHE A 196 -8.55 15.95 -0.42
CA PHE A 196 -9.42 14.81 -0.10
C PHE A 196 -8.70 13.46 -0.28
N ASN A 197 -7.87 13.32 -1.31
CA ASN A 197 -7.06 12.13 -1.52
C ASN A 197 -6.03 11.96 -0.39
N ASP A 198 -5.28 13.03 -0.08
CA ASP A 198 -4.30 13.05 1.02
C ASP A 198 -4.96 12.68 2.35
N TYR A 199 -6.16 13.21 2.61
CA TYR A 199 -6.94 12.86 3.80
C TYR A 199 -7.26 11.36 3.88
N GLN A 200 -7.69 10.76 2.77
CA GLN A 200 -7.98 9.32 2.71
C GLN A 200 -6.72 8.47 2.92
N VAL A 201 -5.59 8.86 2.33
CA VAL A 201 -4.29 8.19 2.52
C VAL A 201 -3.87 8.26 3.98
N ASN A 202 -4.02 9.41 4.64
CA ASN A 202 -3.68 9.57 6.04
C ASN A 202 -4.57 8.71 6.96
N LEU A 203 -5.89 8.69 6.70
CA LEU A 203 -6.82 7.84 7.45
C LEU A 203 -6.47 6.35 7.29
N LYS A 204 -6.07 5.94 6.08
CA LYS A 204 -5.59 4.57 5.82
C LYS A 204 -4.34 4.25 6.62
N ALA A 205 -3.34 5.14 6.61
CA ALA A 205 -2.13 4.96 7.39
C ALA A 205 -2.43 4.83 8.89
N GLU A 206 -3.38 5.61 9.41
CA GLU A 206 -3.83 5.49 10.80
C GLU A 206 -4.44 4.12 11.10
N LEU A 207 -5.31 3.59 10.23
CA LEU A 207 -5.91 2.27 10.39
C LEU A 207 -4.88 1.14 10.31
N GLU A 208 -3.94 1.22 9.37
CA GLU A 208 -2.86 0.24 9.24
C GLU A 208 -1.97 0.23 10.50
N VAL A 209 -1.64 1.40 11.06
CA VAL A 209 -0.89 1.50 12.31
C VAL A 209 -1.69 0.91 13.48
N ARG A 210 -2.99 1.19 13.58
CA ARG A 210 -3.85 0.62 14.64
C ARG A 210 -3.89 -0.91 14.56
N HIS A 211 -4.08 -1.45 13.36
CA HIS A 211 -4.08 -2.90 13.13
C HIS A 211 -2.72 -3.55 13.44
N LEU A 212 -1.61 -2.88 13.10
CA LEU A 212 -0.28 -3.35 13.48
C LEU A 212 -0.10 -3.35 15.00
N HIS A 213 -0.64 -2.34 15.69
CA HIS A 213 -0.63 -2.27 17.16
C HIS A 213 -1.36 -3.45 17.79
N GLU A 214 -2.56 -3.77 17.31
CA GLU A 214 -3.34 -4.92 17.80
C GLU A 214 -2.60 -6.25 17.61
N LYS A 215 -1.94 -6.43 16.46
CA LYS A 215 -1.10 -7.62 16.22
C LYS A 215 0.09 -7.69 17.18
N ILE A 216 0.74 -6.56 17.43
CA ILE A 216 1.85 -6.47 18.39
C ILE A 216 1.37 -6.83 19.80
N ASP A 217 0.24 -6.28 20.24
CA ASP A 217 -0.34 -6.56 21.56
C ASP A 217 -0.70 -8.05 21.70
N HIS A 218 -1.25 -8.66 20.65
CA HIS A 218 -1.55 -10.09 20.63
C HIS A 218 -0.28 -10.95 20.74
N LEU A 219 0.78 -10.61 20.00
CA LEU A 219 2.08 -11.28 20.07
C LEU A 219 2.71 -11.14 21.46
N ILE A 220 2.72 -9.92 22.01
CA ILE A 220 3.22 -9.63 23.35
C ILE A 220 2.48 -10.50 24.36
N THR A 221 1.14 -10.49 24.36
CA THR A 221 0.33 -11.27 25.30
C THR A 221 0.69 -12.77 25.26
N ARG A 222 0.89 -13.34 24.07
CA ARG A 222 1.38 -14.73 23.91
C ARG A 222 2.76 -14.94 24.54
N GLN A 223 3.71 -14.02 24.32
CA GLN A 223 5.04 -14.10 24.92
C GLN A 223 4.99 -14.04 26.45
N TRP A 224 4.14 -13.18 27.02
CA TRP A 224 3.93 -13.10 28.47
C TRP A 224 3.34 -14.40 29.04
N GLN A 225 2.35 -14.99 28.38
CA GLN A 225 1.80 -16.30 28.77
C GLN A 225 2.87 -17.39 28.77
N ARG A 226 3.69 -17.46 27.72
CA ARG A 226 4.81 -18.40 27.63
C ARG A 226 5.84 -18.21 28.74
N LEU A 227 6.19 -16.96 29.05
CA LEU A 227 7.13 -16.67 30.12
C LEU A 227 6.55 -17.06 31.49
N ALA A 228 5.26 -16.83 31.73
CA ALA A 228 4.57 -17.23 32.95
C ALA A 228 4.51 -18.77 33.10
N GLU A 229 4.21 -19.51 32.03
CA GLU A 229 4.28 -20.99 32.01
C GLU A 229 5.67 -21.49 32.42
N ILE A 230 6.73 -20.94 31.82
CA ILE A 230 8.12 -21.31 32.14
C ILE A 230 8.44 -21.02 33.61
N GLN A 231 8.02 -19.87 34.14
CA GLN A 231 8.21 -19.54 35.55
C GLN A 231 7.47 -20.49 36.48
N GLN A 232 6.23 -20.88 36.14
CA GLN A 232 5.47 -21.85 36.93
C GLN A 232 6.17 -23.21 36.98
N VAL A 233 6.65 -23.71 35.84
CA VAL A 233 7.41 -24.98 35.77
C VAL A 233 8.69 -24.90 36.61
N GLN A 234 9.43 -23.78 36.54
CA GLN A 234 10.62 -23.60 37.38
C GLN A 234 10.28 -23.62 38.89
N LEU A 235 9.15 -23.03 39.27
CA LEU A 235 8.71 -22.98 40.67
C LEU A 235 8.27 -24.36 41.17
N GLU A 236 7.60 -25.15 40.33
CA GLU A 236 7.21 -26.53 40.60
C GLU A 236 8.45 -27.43 40.80
N LEU A 237 9.45 -27.33 39.91
CA LEU A 237 10.71 -28.08 40.04
C LEU A 237 11.47 -27.75 41.34
N LEU A 238 11.47 -26.47 41.76
CA LEU A 238 12.05 -26.06 43.04
C LEU A 238 11.28 -26.63 44.24
N GLN A 239 9.95 -26.69 44.16
CA GLN A 239 9.11 -27.28 45.21
C GLN A 239 9.33 -28.78 45.33
N GLU A 240 9.39 -29.51 44.21
CA GLU A 240 9.70 -30.96 44.21
C GLU A 240 11.08 -31.25 44.80
N ALA A 241 12.08 -30.43 44.48
CA ALA A 241 13.42 -30.55 45.05
C ALA A 241 13.46 -30.31 46.57
N GLN A 242 12.53 -29.51 47.11
CA GLN A 242 12.42 -29.27 48.56
C GLN A 242 11.64 -30.36 49.31
N VAL A 243 10.93 -31.27 48.63
CA VAL A 243 10.25 -32.38 49.31
C VAL A 243 11.29 -33.34 49.90
N PRO A 244 11.35 -33.54 51.23
CA PRO A 244 12.37 -34.38 51.83
C PRO A 244 12.15 -35.83 51.40
N ARG A 245 13.13 -36.41 50.69
CA ARG A 245 13.15 -37.83 50.32
C ARG A 245 12.99 -38.68 51.58
N ARG A 246 11.78 -39.18 51.83
CA ARG A 246 11.49 -40.11 52.94
C ARG A 246 12.36 -41.35 52.78
N LYS A 247 13.38 -41.49 53.63
CA LYS A 247 14.21 -42.69 53.70
C LYS A 247 13.30 -43.91 53.91
N PRO A 248 13.45 -45.01 53.15
CA PRO A 248 12.61 -46.18 53.31
C PRO A 248 12.78 -46.73 54.73
N LYS A 249 11.67 -46.87 55.47
CA LYS A 249 11.66 -47.48 56.81
C LYS A 249 12.21 -48.90 56.70
N ARG A 250 13.42 -49.16 57.22
CA ARG A 250 13.95 -50.51 57.41
C ARG A 250 12.96 -51.29 58.29
N ARG A 251 12.27 -52.28 57.71
CA ARG A 251 11.49 -53.28 58.46
C ARG A 251 12.43 -53.99 59.44
N LYS A 252 12.23 -53.79 60.75
CA LYS A 252 12.90 -54.60 61.77
C LYS A 252 12.34 -56.03 61.71
N LYS A 253 13.22 -57.03 61.57
CA LYS A 253 12.87 -58.46 61.68
C LYS A 253 12.41 -58.76 63.12
N PRO A 254 11.41 -59.63 63.34
CA PRO A 254 10.96 -59.99 64.68
C PRO A 254 12.02 -60.84 65.39
N ALA A 255 12.26 -60.56 66.67
CA ALA A 255 13.19 -61.32 67.51
C ALA A 255 12.61 -62.69 67.86
N THR A 256 13.39 -63.75 67.60
CA THR A 256 13.10 -65.14 67.96
C THR A 256 13.21 -65.33 69.48
N LYS A 257 12.12 -65.76 70.12
CA LYS A 257 12.10 -66.17 71.53
C LYS A 257 12.86 -67.49 71.69
N LYS A 258 13.92 -67.51 72.52
CA LYS A 258 14.67 -68.71 72.90
C LYS A 258 13.86 -69.50 73.95
N LYS A 259 13.48 -70.74 73.61
CA LYS A 259 12.82 -71.71 74.49
C LYS A 259 13.85 -72.21 75.52
N VAL A 260 13.57 -72.06 76.81
CA VAL A 260 14.34 -72.70 77.89
C VAL A 260 13.82 -74.13 78.02
N VAL A 261 14.71 -75.11 77.88
CA VAL A 261 14.43 -76.54 78.03
C VAL A 261 14.64 -76.92 79.50
N ALA A 262 13.63 -77.56 80.09
CA ALA A 262 13.67 -78.13 81.43
C ALA A 262 14.55 -79.39 81.47
N ALA A 263 15.39 -79.51 82.50
CA ALA A 263 16.13 -80.73 82.83
C ALA A 263 15.46 -81.41 84.04
N VAL A 264 15.22 -82.72 83.91
CA VAL A 264 14.67 -83.64 84.92
C VAL A 264 15.84 -84.29 85.70
N PRO A 265 15.72 -84.62 86.99
CA PRO A 265 16.85 -84.99 87.86
C PRO A 265 17.13 -86.50 87.87
N ALA A 266 18.37 -86.89 88.23
CA ALA A 266 18.73 -88.27 88.55
C ALA A 266 19.73 -88.34 89.72
N GLU A 267 19.27 -89.06 90.75
CA GLU A 267 19.90 -89.80 91.86
C GLU A 267 21.29 -89.50 92.47
N LEU A 268 21.28 -89.60 93.81
CA LEU A 268 22.33 -89.61 94.85
C LEU A 268 23.22 -90.89 94.82
N PRO A 269 24.45 -90.90 95.40
CA PRO A 269 24.63 -91.00 96.86
C PRO A 269 25.79 -90.19 97.50
N GLU A 270 25.63 -89.94 98.80
CA GLU A 270 26.59 -89.51 99.85
C GLU A 270 27.79 -90.48 100.02
N PRO A 271 28.78 -90.29 100.94
CA PRO A 271 29.08 -89.21 101.91
C PRO A 271 30.58 -88.78 101.96
N ASP A 272 30.91 -88.05 103.04
CA ASP A 272 32.22 -87.75 103.67
C ASP A 272 32.78 -86.35 103.34
N SER A 273 33.35 -85.56 104.26
CA SER A 273 33.61 -85.55 105.71
C SER A 273 34.79 -84.58 105.84
N THR A 274 34.86 -83.77 106.92
CA THR A 274 36.03 -82.95 107.33
C THR A 274 36.45 -81.80 106.39
N ALA A 275 36.77 -80.58 106.83
CA ALA A 275 36.94 -79.95 108.14
C ALA A 275 36.72 -78.43 107.99
#